data_AF-A0AAV4LBC5-F1
#
_entry.id   AF-A0AAV4LBC5-F1
#
_cell.length_a   1.000
_cell.length_b   1.000
_cell.length_c   1.000
_cell.angle_alpha   90.00
_cell.angle_beta   90.00
_cell.angle_gamma   90.00
#
_symmetry.space_group_name_H-M   'P 1'
#
loop_
_entity.id
_entity.type
_entity.pdbx_description
1 polymer ?
#
loop_
_entity_poly.entity_id
_entity_poly.type
_entity_poly.pdbx_seq_one_letter_code
_entity_poly.pdbx_strand_id
1 'polypeptide(L)' 'MNTTAFIFFVGIIVLTLLITYWAARRNHSTSEFYVAGGSITGWQNGLAIPGDYMSAASFLGIAGPLR' A
#
# COMPACT_ATOMS: atom_id res chain seq x y z
N MET A 1 2.27 -26.65 -12.85
CA MET A 1 2.07 -25.23 -12.48
C MET A 1 0.88 -25.13 -11.56
N ASN A 2 1.02 -24.42 -10.44
CA ASN A 2 -0.03 -24.33 -9.42
C ASN A 2 -1.02 -23.22 -9.81
N THR A 3 -2.01 -23.57 -10.64
CA THR A 3 -3.00 -22.62 -11.19
C THR A 3 -3.68 -21.79 -10.10
N THR A 4 -3.94 -22.40 -8.94
CA THR A 4 -4.49 -21.73 -7.76
C THR A 4 -3.58 -20.59 -7.27
N ALA A 5 -2.27 -20.83 -7.13
CA ALA A 5 -1.33 -19.81 -6.65
C ALA A 5 -1.20 -18.65 -7.66
N PHE A 6 -1.24 -18.95 -8.95
CA PHE A 6 -1.21 -17.93 -10.00
C PHE A 6 -2.44 -17.02 -9.95
N ILE A 7 -3.63 -17.59 -9.73
CA ILE A 7 -4.88 -16.82 -9.58
C ILE A 7 -4.82 -15.91 -8.36
N PHE A 8 -4.34 -16.40 -7.21
CA PHE A 8 -4.18 -15.55 -6.02
C PHE A 8 -3.18 -14.42 -6.24
N PHE A 9 -2.04 -14.71 -6.87
CA PHE A 9 -1.01 -13.71 -7.17
C PHE A 9 -1.56 -12.57 -8.04
N VAL A 10 -2.18 -12.91 -9.17
CA VAL A 10 -2.78 -11.92 -10.08
C VAL A 10 -3.95 -11.21 -9.40
N GLY A 11 -4.78 -11.93 -8.63
CA GLY A 11 -5.91 -11.38 -7.90
C GLY A 11 -5.52 -10.29 -6.90
N ILE A 12 -4.46 -10.52 -6.11
CA ILE A 12 -3.95 -9.53 -5.15
C ILE A 12 -3.42 -8.29 -5.88
N ILE A 13 -2.67 -8.47 -6.98
CA ILE A 13 -2.14 -7.34 -7.77
C ILE A 13 -3.29 -6.47 -8.32
N VAL A 14 -4.28 -7.10 -8.95
CA VAL A 14 -5.43 -6.38 -9.52
C VAL A 14 -6.22 -5.67 -8.42
N LEU A 15 -6.45 -6.32 -7.27
CA LEU A 15 -7.15 -5.71 -6.14
C LEU A 15 -6.41 -4.48 -5.61
N THR A 16 -5.09 -4.59 -5.38
CA THR A 16 -4.27 -3.45 -4.93
C THR A 16 -4.34 -2.30 -5.92
N LEU A 17 -4.19 -2.57 -7.22
CA LEU A 17 -4.27 -1.55 -8.26
C LEU A 17 -5.65 -0.88 -8.35
N LEU A 18 -6.74 -1.64 -8.20
CA LEU A 18 -8.10 -1.09 -8.17
C LEU A 18 -8.32 -0.15 -6.98
N ILE A 19 -7.84 -0.54 -5.78
CA ILE A 19 -7.92 0.28 -4.58
C ILE A 19 -7.09 1.57 -4.76
N THR A 20 -5.85 1.46 -5.25
CA THR A 20 -4.98 2.62 -5.50
C THR A 20 -5.58 3.55 -6.55
N TYR A 21 -6.11 3.02 -7.65
CA TYR A 21 -6.74 3.82 -8.69
C TYR A 21 -7.99 4.54 -8.18
N TRP A 22 -8.82 3.85 -7.40
CA TRP A 22 -10.01 4.46 -6.80
C TRP A 22 -9.66 5.55 -5.78
N ALA A 23 -8.66 5.31 -4.93
CA ALA A 23 -8.16 6.30 -3.98
C ALA A 23 -7.54 7.51 -4.70
N ALA A 24 -6.73 7.28 -5.73
CA ALA A 24 -6.12 8.33 -6.53
C ALA A 24 -7.18 9.18 -7.26
N ARG A 25 -8.25 8.56 -7.76
CA ARG A 25 -9.33 9.26 -8.45
C ARG A 25 -10.20 10.11 -7.53
N ARG A 26 -10.18 9.85 -6.21
CA ARG A 26 -10.84 10.68 -5.20
C ARG A 26 -10.03 11.93 -4.81
N ASN A 27 -8.73 11.99 -5.12
CA ASN A 27 -7.85 13.10 -4.76
C ASN A 27 -7.77 14.17 -5.86
N HIS A 28 -8.87 14.89 -6.12
CA HIS A 28 -9.01 15.79 -7.27
C HIS A 28 -8.70 17.28 -7.00
N SER A 29 -8.15 17.64 -5.82
CA SER A 29 -7.73 19.02 -5.53
C SER A 29 -6.28 19.13 -5.06
N THR A 30 -5.50 19.99 -5.72
CA THR A 30 -4.11 20.30 -5.38
C THR A 30 -3.96 21.01 -4.02
N SER A 31 -5.05 21.53 -3.44
CA SER A 31 -5.06 22.10 -2.08
C SER A 31 -5.04 21.05 -0.97
N GLU A 32 -5.54 19.84 -1.20
CA GLU A 32 -5.52 18.75 -0.21
C GLU A 32 -4.16 18.03 -0.16
N PHE A 33 -3.42 18.00 -1.27
CA PHE A 33 -2.10 17.34 -1.37
C PHE A 33 -0.96 18.08 -0.64
N TYR A 34 -1.03 19.41 -0.47
CA TYR A 34 0.06 20.20 0.12
C TYR A 34 -0.10 20.48 1.62
N VAL A 35 -1.32 20.37 2.18
CA VAL A 35 -1.59 20.69 3.60
C VAL A 35 -2.30 19.55 4.35
N ALA A 36 -2.78 18.50 3.66
CA ALA A 36 -3.68 17.49 4.24
C ALA A 36 -4.80 18.10 5.11
N GLY A 37 -5.18 19.34 4.79
CA GLY A 37 -6.13 20.18 5.53
C GLY A 37 -5.90 20.29 7.04
N GLY A 38 -4.70 20.01 7.58
CA GLY A 38 -4.49 19.93 9.04
C GLY A 38 -5.36 18.89 9.76
N SER A 39 -5.98 17.95 9.04
CA SER A 39 -7.06 17.07 9.54
C SER A 39 -6.68 15.59 9.63
N ILE A 40 -5.45 15.21 9.27
CA ILE A 40 -4.96 13.84 9.53
C ILE A 40 -4.76 13.70 11.03
N THR A 41 -5.70 13.03 11.68
CA THR A 41 -5.63 12.71 13.10
C THR A 41 -4.42 11.81 13.37
N GLY A 42 -3.76 11.96 14.53
CA GLY A 42 -2.55 11.21 14.86
C GLY A 42 -2.70 9.68 14.77
N TRP A 43 -3.92 9.16 14.87
CA TRP A 43 -4.24 7.75 14.67
C TRP A 43 -4.15 7.30 13.21
N GLN A 44 -4.61 8.12 12.26
CA GLN A 44 -4.50 7.82 10.83
C GLN A 44 -3.04 7.87 10.37
N ASN A 45 -2.26 8.84 10.89
CA ASN A 45 -0.82 8.89 10.66
C ASN A 45 -0.10 7.70 11.32
N GLY A 46 -0.47 7.35 12.55
CA GLY A 46 0.08 6.23 13.30
C GLY A 46 -0.19 4.86 12.67
N LEU A 47 -1.28 4.70 11.90
CA LEU A 47 -1.58 3.47 11.15
C LEU A 47 -0.94 3.45 9.75
N ALA A 48 -0.67 4.61 9.15
CA ALA A 48 0.05 4.70 7.88
C ALA A 48 1.54 4.36 8.01
N ILE A 49 2.19 4.83 9.09
CA ILE A 49 3.62 4.63 9.33
C ILE A 49 4.04 3.14 9.33
N PRO A 50 3.38 2.22 10.06
CA PRO A 50 3.71 0.79 10.04
C PRO A 50 3.63 0.19 8.64
N GLY A 51 2.69 0.66 7.82
CA GLY A 51 2.51 0.22 6.43
C GLY A 51 3.69 0.61 5.55
N ASP A 52 4.17 1.84 5.67
CA ASP A 52 5.33 2.33 4.90
C ASP A 52 6.65 1.64 5.33
N TYR A 53 6.75 1.19 6.59
CA TYR A 53 7.90 0.39 7.06
C TYR A 53 7.94 -1.04 6.48
N MET A 54 6.83 -1.56 5.97
CA MET A 54 6.72 -2.90 5.40
C MET A 54 7.00 -2.90 3.89
N SER A 55 8.25 -2.60 3.49
CA SER A 55 8.69 -2.76 2.11
C SER A 55 8.98 -4.23 1.77
N ALA A 56 8.82 -4.61 0.50
CA ALA A 56 9.17 -5.95 -0.02
C ALA A 56 10.64 -6.33 0.27
N ALA A 57 11.52 -5.33 0.36
CA ALA A 57 12.92 -5.50 0.78
C ALA A 57 13.04 -5.91 2.25
N SER A 58 12.21 -5.37 3.15
CA SER A 58 12.14 -5.79 4.56
C SER A 58 11.58 -7.20 4.69
N PHE A 59 10.55 -7.53 3.90
CA PHE A 59 9.98 -8.89 3.86
C PHE A 59 11.01 -9.91 3.37
N LEU A 60 11.66 -9.65 2.22
CA LEU A 60 12.74 -10.51 1.72
C LEU A 60 13.95 -10.54 2.66
N GLY A 61 14.33 -9.42 3.27
CA GLY A 61 15.48 -9.32 4.17
C GLY A 61 15.31 -10.00 5.52
N ILE A 62 14.08 -10.12 6.04
CA ILE A 62 13.77 -10.85 7.29
C ILE A 62 13.40 -12.32 7.00
N ALA A 63 12.66 -12.60 5.92
CA ALA A 63 12.26 -13.95 5.55
C ALA A 63 13.36 -14.75 4.85
N GLY A 64 14.32 -14.05 4.24
CA GLY A 64 15.45 -14.63 3.56
C GLY A 64 16.68 -13.76 3.73
N PRO A 65 17.38 -13.82 4.89
CA PRO A 65 18.82 -13.68 4.82
C PRO A 65 19.29 -14.68 3.77
N LEU A 66 19.63 -14.18 2.57
CA LEU A 66 20.33 -14.97 1.55
C LEU A 66 21.74 -15.21 2.08
N ARG A 67 21.84 -16.23 2.93
CA ARG A 67 23.05 -16.92 3.38
C ARG A 67 22.73 -18.41 3.43
#